data_AF-A0A1T5DGH3-F1
#
_entry.id   AF-A0A1T5DGH3-F1
#
_cell.length_a   1.000
_cell.length_b   1.000
_cell.length_c   1.000
_cell.angle_alpha   90.00
_cell.angle_beta   90.00
_cell.angle_gamma   90.00
#
_symmetry.space_group_name_H-M   'P 1'
#
loop_
_entity.id
_entity.type
_entity.pdbx_description
1 polymer ?
#
loop_
_entity_poly.entity_id
_entity_poly.type
_entity_poly.pdbx_seq_one_letter_code
_entity_poly.pdbx_strand_id
1 'polypeptide(L)' 'MTTRKYSKKAQEKIGEVMHEFKEGKLKSSSGKKVTDRKQAIAIGISEARDEGLKVPKDSTTKKK' A
#
# COMPACT_ATOMS: atom_id res chain seq x y z
N MET A 1 -18.10 18.73 1.91
CA MET A 1 -17.93 17.36 1.38
C MET A 1 -16.62 16.78 1.92
N THR A 2 -16.66 15.71 2.74
CA THR A 2 -15.42 15.06 3.21
C THR A 2 -14.68 14.45 2.03
N THR A 3 -13.50 15.00 1.71
CA THR A 3 -12.62 14.40 0.71
C THR A 3 -12.04 13.11 1.28
N ARG A 4 -12.36 11.95 0.68
CA ARG A 4 -11.72 10.70 1.07
C ARG A 4 -10.20 10.81 0.92
N LYS A 5 -9.48 10.31 1.93
CA LYS A 5 -8.01 10.28 1.96
C LYS A 5 -7.43 9.35 0.90
N TYR A 6 -8.16 8.29 0.56
CA TYR A 6 -7.85 7.35 -0.52
C TYR A 6 -8.93 7.43 -1.61
N SER A 7 -8.56 7.29 -2.88
CA SER A 7 -9.53 7.01 -3.96
C SER A 7 -10.07 5.58 -3.83
N LYS A 8 -11.24 5.30 -4.44
CA LYS A 8 -11.79 3.93 -4.47
C LYS A 8 -10.80 2.93 -5.07
N LYS A 9 -10.19 3.30 -6.21
CA LYS A 9 -9.16 2.49 -6.87
C LYS A 9 -7.95 2.22 -5.96
N ALA A 10 -7.52 3.20 -5.17
CA ALA A 10 -6.42 2.98 -4.23
C ALA A 10 -6.81 1.99 -3.13
N GLN A 11 -8.06 2.03 -2.66
CA GLN A 11 -8.56 1.06 -1.68
C GLN A 11 -8.66 -0.36 -2.27
N GLU A 12 -9.10 -0.48 -3.53
CA GLU A 12 -9.14 -1.74 -4.26
C GLU A 12 -7.73 -2.33 -4.39
N LYS A 13 -6.76 -1.53 -4.83
CA LYS A 13 -5.36 -1.96 -4.95
C LYS A 13 -4.75 -2.44 -3.64
N ILE A 14 -4.96 -1.69 -2.55
CA ILE A 14 -4.54 -2.12 -1.21
C ILE A 14 -5.23 -3.42 -0.81
N GLY A 15 -6.52 -3.58 -1.18
CA GLY A 15 -7.28 -4.80 -0.96
C GLY A 15 -6.67 -6.01 -1.68
N GLU A 16 -6.26 -5.87 -2.93
CA GLU A 16 -5.60 -6.92 -3.73
C GLU A 16 -4.28 -7.34 -3.09
N VAL A 17 -3.41 -6.38 -2.76
CA VAL A 17 -2.13 -6.67 -2.07
C VAL A 17 -2.35 -7.37 -0.73
N MET A 18 -3.37 -6.94 0.01
CA MET A 18 -3.75 -7.57 1.27
C MET A 18 -4.35 -8.97 1.10
N HIS A 19 -4.99 -9.25 -0.04
CA HIS A 19 -5.44 -10.59 -0.41
C HIS A 19 -4.25 -11.50 -0.68
N GLU A 20 -3.29 -11.06 -1.50
CA GLU A 20 -2.05 -11.82 -1.76
C GLU A 20 -1.22 -12.07 -0.49
N PHE A 21 -1.22 -11.10 0.44
CA PHE A 21 -0.59 -11.26 1.75
C PHE A 21 -1.28 -12.35 2.57
N LYS A 22 -2.62 -12.35 2.62
CA LYS A 22 -3.40 -13.40 3.31
C LYS A 22 -3.17 -14.79 2.71
N GLU A 23 -2.95 -14.87 1.40
CA GLU A 23 -2.60 -16.11 0.71
C GLU A 23 -1.12 -16.52 0.88
N GLY A 24 -0.29 -15.68 1.51
CA GLY A 24 1.14 -15.95 1.70
C GLY A 24 1.97 -15.87 0.42
N LYS A 25 1.44 -15.20 -0.61
CA LYS A 25 2.07 -15.03 -1.93
C LYS A 25 2.81 -13.70 -2.06
N LEU A 26 2.44 -12.69 -1.27
CA LEU A 26 3.04 -11.37 -1.33
C LEU A 26 4.55 -11.42 -1.06
N LYS A 27 5.33 -10.84 -1.97
CA LYS A 27 6.79 -10.70 -1.85
C LYS A 27 7.17 -9.23 -1.86
N SER A 28 8.21 -8.93 -1.08
CA SER A 28 8.89 -7.64 -1.15
C SER A 28 9.72 -7.55 -2.43
N SER A 29 10.14 -6.33 -2.79
CA SER A 29 11.08 -6.08 -3.89
C SER A 29 12.41 -6.84 -3.75
N SER A 30 12.79 -7.24 -2.53
CA SER A 30 13.97 -8.06 -2.25
C SER A 30 13.74 -9.57 -2.45
N GLY A 31 12.56 -9.98 -2.94
CA GLY A 31 12.19 -11.39 -3.17
C GLY A 31 11.79 -12.17 -1.91
N LYS A 32 11.93 -11.58 -0.72
CA LYS A 32 11.49 -12.18 0.55
C LYS A 32 9.97 -12.10 0.68
N LYS A 33 9.35 -13.17 1.20
CA LYS A 33 7.93 -13.17 1.57
C LYS A 33 7.65 -12.09 2.61
N VAL A 34 6.55 -11.37 2.43
CA VAL A 34 6.10 -10.37 3.40
C VAL A 34 5.40 -11.11 4.53
N THR A 35 5.91 -10.94 5.74
CA THR A 35 5.33 -11.56 6.95
C THR A 35 4.57 -10.53 7.79
N ASP A 36 4.88 -9.25 7.63
CA ASP A 36 4.29 -8.18 8.42
C ASP A 36 3.14 -7.48 7.67
N ARG A 37 2.00 -7.34 8.35
CA ARG A 37 0.80 -6.71 7.78
C ARG A 37 1.00 -5.22 7.47
N LYS A 38 1.76 -4.50 8.29
CA LYS A 38 2.04 -3.07 8.05
C LYS A 38 2.89 -2.91 6.79
N GLN A 39 3.84 -3.83 6.57
CA GLN A 39 4.63 -3.87 5.34
C GLN A 39 3.75 -4.14 4.11
N ALA A 40 2.80 -5.07 4.19
CA ALA A 40 1.86 -5.32 3.10
C ALA A 40 1.02 -4.08 2.76
N ILE A 41 0.52 -3.36 3.78
CA ILE A 41 -0.21 -2.11 3.59
C ILE A 41 0.69 -1.04 2.94
N ALA A 42 1.95 -0.93 3.38
CA ALA A 42 2.90 0.01 2.80
C ALA A 42 3.16 -0.28 1.32
N ILE A 43 3.30 -1.56 0.94
CA ILE A 43 3.42 -1.97 -0.47
C ILE A 43 2.18 -1.56 -1.26
N GLY A 44 0.98 -1.86 -0.76
CA GLY A 44 -0.27 -1.47 -1.43
C GLY A 44 -0.45 0.04 -1.58
N ILE A 45 0.01 0.84 -0.61
CA ILE A 45 0.00 2.31 -0.71
C ILE A 45 1.02 2.77 -1.77
N SER A 46 2.21 2.18 -1.82
CA SER A 46 3.24 2.50 -2.81
C SER A 46 2.78 2.15 -4.22
N GLU A 47 2.24 0.95 -4.45
CA GLU A 47 1.69 0.55 -5.77
C GLU A 47 0.56 1.47 -6.22
N ALA A 48 -0.38 1.78 -5.32
CA ALA A 48 -1.45 2.72 -5.63
C ALA A 48 -0.90 4.13 -5.97
N ARG A 49 0.20 4.55 -5.35
CA ARG A 49 0.85 5.83 -5.67
C ARG A 49 1.53 5.79 -7.04
N ASP A 50 2.22 4.71 -7.36
CA ASP A 50 2.90 4.53 -8.65
C ASP A 50 1.89 4.49 -9.81
N GLU A 51 0.70 3.95 -9.57
CA GLU A 51 -0.45 4.02 -10.49
C GLU A 51 -1.09 5.43 -10.58
N GLY A 52 -0.57 6.43 -9.86
CA GLY A 52 -1.07 7.80 -9.86
C GLY A 52 -2.39 7.97 -9.09
N LEU A 53 -2.77 7.00 -8.25
CA LEU A 53 -4.01 7.06 -7.48
C LEU A 53 -3.86 8.00 -6.28
N LYS A 54 -4.99 8.60 -5.87
CA LYS A 54 -5.02 9.45 -4.69
C LYS A 54 -4.81 8.61 -3.43
N VAL A 55 -3.62 8.71 -2.87
CA VAL A 55 -3.24 8.16 -1.56
C VAL A 55 -2.82 9.28 -0.61
N PRO A 56 -2.87 9.07 0.73
CA PRO A 56 -2.27 9.98 1.68
C PRO A 56 -0.81 10.18 1.38
N LYS A 57 -0.34 11.41 1.60
CA LYS A 57 1.08 11.70 1.61
C LYS A 57 1.70 10.98 2.79
N ASP A 58 2.85 10.36 2.57
CA ASP A 58 3.61 9.80 3.69
C ASP A 58 3.98 10.96 4.61
N SER A 59 3.70 10.78 5.89
CA SER A 59 4.24 11.66 6.93
C SER A 59 5.68 11.22 7.22
N THR A 60 6.52 11.19 6.19
CA THR A 60 7.96 11.17 6.42
C THR A 60 8.31 12.55 6.95
N THR A 61 8.35 12.66 8.28
CA THR A 61 9.11 13.68 8.96
C THR A 61 10.44 13.77 8.22
N LYS A 62 10.71 14.90 7.57
CA LYS A 62 12.02 15.20 6.96
C LYS A 62 13.05 14.97 8.06
N LYS A 63 13.71 13.81 8.09
CA LYS A 63 14.98 13.71 8.81
C LYS A 63 15.95 14.56 7.99
N LYS A 64 16.27 15.69 8.60
CA LYS A 64 17.25 16.67 8.17
C LYS A 64 18.60 16.00 7.93
#